data_AF-A0A9E1XR95-F1
#
_entry.id   AF-A0A9E1XR95-F1
#
_cell.length_a   1.000
_cell.length_b   1.000
_cell.length_c   1.000
_cell.angle_alpha   90.00
_cell.angle_beta   90.00
_cell.angle_gamma   90.00
#
_symmetry.space_group_name_H-M   'P 1'
#
loop_
_entity.id
_entity.type
_entity.pdbx_description
1 polymer ?
#
loop_
_entity_poly.entity_id
_entity_poly.type
_entity_poly.pdbx_seq_one_letter_code
_entity_poly.pdbx_strand_id
1 'polypeptide(L)'
;DNDPRAWTTARWTGTEWEVRKAFESDNNYDTGPLYIESDTTWCIIGPTETGPQPYNPGGEIAMWRTRDAGANWKMVKQMTNNSELNHTYVRRPVNAQPDFYGIWADGHGRQPSKSRLYYCNQAGDVFQLPEAVTTPMSKAQKLD
;
A
#
# COMPACT_ATOMS: atom_id res chain seq x y z
N ASP A 1 6.15 -3.91 -23.69
CA ASP A 1 6.78 -5.25 -23.70
C ASP A 1 6.98 -5.91 -22.33
N ASN A 2 6.70 -5.25 -21.19
CA ASN A 2 6.80 -5.86 -19.85
C ASN A 2 5.47 -5.81 -19.06
N ASP A 3 4.35 -5.69 -19.77
CA ASP A 3 3.00 -5.74 -19.20
C ASP A 3 2.36 -7.11 -19.44
N PRO A 4 1.46 -7.57 -18.54
CA PRO A 4 1.05 -6.90 -17.30
C PRO A 4 2.01 -7.18 -16.12
N ARG A 5 2.14 -6.21 -15.21
CA ARG A 5 2.93 -6.34 -13.97
C ARG A 5 2.03 -6.85 -12.86
N ALA A 6 1.76 -8.15 -12.93
CA ALA A 6 0.77 -8.81 -12.09
C ALA A 6 1.27 -9.04 -10.66
N TRP A 7 0.45 -8.63 -9.69
CA TRP A 7 0.58 -9.01 -8.30
C TRP A 7 -0.01 -10.40 -8.09
N THR A 8 0.67 -11.21 -7.28
CA THR A 8 0.30 -12.60 -7.04
C THR A 8 0.32 -12.90 -5.55
N THR A 9 -0.65 -13.67 -5.07
CA THR A 9 -0.66 -14.24 -3.71
C THR A 9 -0.48 -15.74 -3.75
N ALA A 10 0.27 -16.28 -2.81
CA ALA A 10 0.46 -17.72 -2.62
C ALA A 10 -0.06 -18.16 -1.24
N ARG A 11 -0.83 -19.25 -1.18
CA ARG A 11 -1.36 -19.83 0.06
C ARG A 11 -1.19 -21.36 0.05
N TRP A 12 -0.74 -21.92 1.17
CA TRP A 12 -0.82 -23.35 1.43
C TRP A 12 -2.23 -23.75 1.91
N THR A 13 -2.87 -24.69 1.24
CA THR A 13 -4.22 -25.19 1.59
C THR A 13 -4.21 -26.24 2.70
N GLY A 14 -3.02 -26.74 3.06
CA GLY A 14 -2.86 -27.96 3.86
C GLY A 14 -2.28 -29.11 3.03
N THR A 15 -2.52 -29.11 1.71
CA THR A 15 -2.09 -30.17 0.78
C THR A 15 -1.36 -29.66 -0.46
N GLU A 16 -1.64 -28.44 -0.91
CA GLU A 16 -1.02 -27.85 -2.09
C GLU A 16 -0.85 -26.33 -1.96
N TRP A 17 0.02 -25.77 -2.81
CA TRP A 17 0.17 -24.32 -2.95
C TRP A 17 -0.80 -23.81 -4.01
N GLU A 18 -1.70 -22.92 -3.60
CA GLU A 18 -2.48 -22.12 -4.52
C GLU A 18 -1.77 -20.79 -4.78
N VAL A 19 -1.51 -20.50 -6.05
CA VAL A 19 -0.89 -19.25 -6.50
C VAL A 19 -1.86 -18.54 -7.44
N ARG A 20 -2.33 -17.35 -7.05
CA ARG A 20 -3.40 -16.63 -7.75
C ARG A 20 -2.97 -15.19 -8.05
N LYS A 21 -3.28 -14.73 -9.26
CA LYS A 21 -3.20 -13.31 -9.62
C LYS A 21 -4.21 -12.52 -8.79
N ALA A 22 -3.79 -11.38 -8.24
CA ALA A 22 -4.65 -10.48 -7.48
C ALA A 22 -5.13 -9.30 -8.33
N PHE A 23 -4.20 -8.47 -8.80
CA PHE A 23 -4.42 -7.26 -9.60
C PHE A 23 -3.08 -6.88 -10.26
N GLU A 24 -2.98 -5.70 -10.87
CA GLU A 24 -1.80 -5.20 -11.57
C GLU A 24 -1.41 -3.82 -11.04
N SER A 25 -0.15 -3.43 -11.24
CA SER A 25 0.32 -2.06 -11.09
C SER A 25 1.19 -1.68 -12.29
N ASP A 26 1.74 -0.46 -12.31
CA ASP A 26 2.53 0.02 -13.46
C ASP A 26 4.05 -0.17 -13.31
N ASN A 27 4.53 -0.70 -12.16
CA ASN A 27 5.94 -1.01 -11.94
C ASN A 27 6.22 -2.38 -11.26
N ASN A 28 7.29 -3.06 -11.67
CA ASN A 28 7.68 -4.39 -11.16
C ASN A 28 8.23 -4.36 -9.72
N TYR A 29 8.61 -3.19 -9.23
CA TYR A 29 9.08 -3.01 -7.85
C TYR A 29 7.96 -2.61 -6.89
N ASP A 30 6.73 -2.44 -7.40
CA ASP A 30 5.59 -2.18 -6.54
C ASP A 30 5.29 -3.42 -5.70
N THR A 31 5.24 -3.22 -4.40
CA THR A 31 4.97 -4.29 -3.44
C THR A 31 4.32 -3.69 -2.19
N GLY A 32 3.68 -4.55 -1.42
CA GLY A 32 2.93 -4.15 -0.24
C GLY A 32 2.66 -5.33 0.69
N PRO A 33 2.40 -5.07 1.97
CA PRO A 33 2.11 -6.11 2.95
C PRO A 33 0.75 -6.77 2.69
N LEU A 34 0.72 -8.09 2.85
CA LEU A 34 -0.50 -8.89 2.98
C LEU A 34 -0.90 -9.02 4.45
N TYR A 35 -2.10 -8.58 4.80
CA TYR A 35 -2.71 -8.72 6.11
C TYR A 35 -3.70 -9.89 6.07
N ILE A 36 -3.53 -10.84 6.97
CA ILE A 36 -4.45 -11.96 7.15
C ILE A 36 -5.33 -11.63 8.36
N GLU A 37 -6.57 -11.20 8.10
CA GLU A 37 -7.53 -10.84 9.16
C GLU A 37 -8.36 -12.06 9.60
N SER A 38 -8.52 -13.05 8.72
CA SER A 38 -9.04 -14.38 9.00
C SER A 38 -8.63 -15.37 7.90
N ASP A 39 -9.10 -16.61 7.97
CA ASP A 39 -8.85 -17.62 6.94
C ASP A 39 -9.37 -17.21 5.55
N THR A 40 -10.37 -16.34 5.46
CA THR A 40 -10.95 -15.94 4.16
C THR A 40 -10.83 -14.44 3.88
N THR A 41 -10.62 -13.62 4.91
CA THR A 41 -10.55 -12.16 4.76
C THR A 41 -9.11 -11.68 4.85
N TRP A 42 -8.61 -11.16 3.74
CA TRP A 42 -7.26 -10.59 3.65
C TRP A 42 -7.30 -9.18 3.08
N CYS A 43 -6.26 -8.41 3.38
CA CYS A 43 -6.07 -7.06 2.89
C CYS A 43 -4.67 -6.92 2.29
N ILE A 44 -4.53 -6.15 1.21
CA ILE A 44 -3.24 -5.66 0.70
C ILE A 44 -3.32 -4.14 0.66
N ILE A 45 -2.24 -3.48 1.07
CA ILE A 45 -2.08 -2.03 0.93
C ILE A 45 -0.78 -1.79 0.17
N GLY A 46 -0.84 -1.06 -0.93
CA GLY A 46 0.33 -0.84 -1.77
C GLY A 46 0.09 0.19 -2.88
N PRO A 47 1.16 0.58 -3.59
CA PRO A 47 1.08 1.54 -4.68
C PRO A 47 0.60 0.86 -5.97
N THR A 48 -0.70 0.56 -6.05
CA THR A 48 -1.27 -0.15 -7.21
C THR A 48 -1.88 0.78 -8.25
N GLU A 49 -2.12 2.03 -7.89
CA GLU A 49 -2.69 3.03 -8.77
C GLU A 49 -1.57 3.90 -9.35
N THR A 50 -1.69 4.29 -10.62
CA THR A 50 -0.68 5.12 -11.27
C THR A 50 -0.56 6.48 -10.57
N GLY A 51 0.66 6.81 -10.17
CA GLY A 51 1.01 8.09 -9.56
C GLY A 51 1.51 9.14 -10.55
N PRO A 52 1.96 10.30 -10.03
CA PRO A 52 2.44 11.43 -10.83
C PRO A 52 3.73 11.13 -11.62
N GLN A 53 4.49 10.09 -11.25
CA GLN A 53 5.65 9.61 -12.01
C GLN A 53 5.39 8.21 -12.59
N PRO A 54 4.55 8.09 -13.64
CA PRO A 54 4.09 6.80 -14.16
C PRO A 54 5.25 5.90 -14.59
N TYR A 55 5.09 4.59 -14.37
CA TYR A 55 6.07 3.55 -14.67
C TYR A 55 7.42 3.69 -13.94
N ASN A 56 7.50 4.48 -12.86
CA ASN A 56 8.60 4.46 -11.90
C ASN A 56 8.12 3.74 -10.63
N PRO A 57 9.03 3.28 -9.74
CA PRO A 57 8.60 2.64 -8.51
C PRO A 57 7.60 3.49 -7.73
N GLY A 58 6.55 2.85 -7.21
CA GLY A 58 5.49 3.51 -6.48
C GLY A 58 4.42 4.15 -7.37
N GLY A 59 3.46 4.78 -6.71
CA GLY A 59 2.27 5.34 -7.33
C GLY A 59 1.35 5.92 -6.27
N GLU A 60 0.06 5.95 -6.54
CA GLU A 60 -0.94 6.20 -5.50
C GLU A 60 -1.23 4.91 -4.72
N ILE A 61 -1.42 5.05 -3.40
CA ILE A 61 -1.72 3.91 -2.52
C ILE A 61 -3.19 3.53 -2.65
N ALA A 62 -3.46 2.23 -2.76
CA ALA A 62 -4.79 1.68 -2.61
C ALA A 62 -4.83 0.52 -1.62
N MET A 63 -6.03 0.31 -1.08
CA MET A 63 -6.39 -0.81 -0.24
C MET A 63 -7.25 -1.79 -1.02
N TRP A 64 -6.80 -3.02 -1.09
CA TRP A 64 -7.50 -4.14 -1.70
C TRP A 64 -7.92 -5.14 -0.63
N ARG A 65 -9.13 -5.70 -0.75
CA ARG A 65 -9.61 -6.76 0.13
C ARG A 65 -10.19 -7.93 -0.64
N THR A 66 -10.03 -9.11 -0.06
CA THR A 66 -10.70 -10.36 -0.44
C THR A 66 -11.50 -10.86 0.75
N ARG A 67 -12.59 -11.60 0.48
CA ARG A 67 -13.37 -12.34 1.49
C ARG A 67 -13.49 -13.83 1.15
N ASP A 68 -12.68 -14.28 0.20
CA ASP A 68 -12.68 -15.63 -0.35
C ASP A 68 -11.24 -16.15 -0.53
N ALA A 69 -10.37 -15.85 0.44
CA ALA A 69 -9.00 -16.35 0.51
C ALA A 69 -8.18 -16.05 -0.75
N GLY A 70 -8.34 -14.86 -1.32
CA GLY A 70 -7.58 -14.39 -2.46
C GLY A 70 -8.07 -14.90 -3.81
N ALA A 71 -9.25 -15.53 -3.87
CA ALA A 71 -9.88 -15.90 -5.14
C ALA A 71 -10.38 -14.68 -5.93
N ASN A 72 -10.95 -13.69 -5.24
CA ASN A 72 -11.36 -12.42 -5.81
C ASN A 72 -10.92 -11.24 -4.93
N TRP A 73 -10.38 -10.20 -5.58
CA TRP A 73 -9.95 -8.98 -4.92
C TRP A 73 -10.80 -7.79 -5.36
N LYS A 74 -11.07 -6.88 -4.43
CA LYS A 74 -11.74 -5.60 -4.69
C LYS A 74 -10.91 -4.48 -4.12
N MET A 75 -10.67 -3.44 -4.92
CA MET A 75 -10.17 -2.17 -4.41
C MET A 75 -11.28 -1.56 -3.56
N VAL A 76 -11.08 -1.52 -2.25
CA VAL A 76 -12.08 -0.99 -1.31
C VAL A 76 -11.87 0.49 -1.03
N LYS A 77 -10.66 1.00 -1.28
CA LYS A 77 -10.33 2.43 -1.13
C LYS A 77 -9.07 2.76 -1.93
N GLN A 78 -9.12 3.81 -2.73
CA GLN A 78 -7.92 4.51 -3.17
C GLN A 78 -7.55 5.50 -2.06
N MET A 79 -6.39 5.30 -1.43
CA MET A 79 -6.00 5.94 -0.18
C MET A 79 -5.29 7.27 -0.39
N THR A 80 -4.61 7.44 -1.52
CA THR A 80 -4.01 8.71 -1.94
C THR A 80 -4.42 9.01 -3.38
N ASN A 81 -4.47 10.29 -3.75
CA ASN A 81 -4.83 10.73 -5.08
C ASN A 81 -4.21 12.10 -5.38
N ASN A 82 -3.93 12.36 -6.65
CA ASN A 82 -3.38 13.64 -7.13
C ASN A 82 -2.13 14.09 -6.36
N SER A 83 -1.31 13.13 -5.92
CA SER A 83 -0.09 13.40 -5.18
C SER A 83 0.95 14.04 -6.10
N GLU A 84 1.86 14.82 -5.53
CA GLU A 84 2.99 15.39 -6.28
C GLU A 84 4.10 14.37 -6.53
N LEU A 85 4.22 13.38 -5.62
CA LEU A 85 5.26 12.37 -5.58
C LEU A 85 4.62 10.98 -5.49
N ASN A 86 5.25 9.99 -6.11
CA ASN A 86 4.86 8.59 -5.92
C ASN A 86 5.03 8.17 -4.46
N HIS A 87 4.06 7.44 -3.93
CA HIS A 87 4.16 6.72 -2.66
C HIS A 87 4.69 5.30 -2.91
N THR A 88 5.53 4.79 -2.01
CA THR A 88 6.13 3.46 -2.19
C THR A 88 6.48 2.79 -0.86
N TYR A 89 6.79 1.49 -0.91
CA TYR A 89 7.27 0.70 0.23
C TYR A 89 6.37 0.76 1.47
N VAL A 90 5.07 0.47 1.30
CA VAL A 90 4.17 0.29 2.45
C VAL A 90 4.69 -0.83 3.36
N ARG A 91 4.73 -0.57 4.66
CA ARG A 91 5.12 -1.54 5.70
C ARG A 91 3.98 -1.74 6.68
N ARG A 92 3.78 -2.99 7.09
CA ARG A 92 2.83 -3.37 8.14
C ARG A 92 3.52 -3.35 9.51
N PRO A 93 2.95 -2.68 10.52
CA PRO A 93 3.38 -2.81 11.92
C PRO A 93 3.17 -4.22 12.45
N VAL A 94 4.09 -4.72 13.27
CA VAL A 94 3.89 -5.98 14.01
C VAL A 94 2.80 -5.75 15.06
N ASN A 95 1.84 -6.67 15.18
CA ASN A 95 0.69 -6.54 16.08
C ASN A 95 -0.07 -5.21 15.87
N ALA A 96 -0.29 -4.86 14.60
CA ALA A 96 -0.94 -3.63 14.18
C ALA A 96 -2.21 -3.35 14.98
N GLN A 97 -2.30 -2.14 15.53
CA GLN A 97 -3.49 -1.63 16.18
C GLN A 97 -4.39 -0.96 15.13
N PRO A 98 -5.71 -0.86 15.34
CA PRO A 98 -6.62 -0.26 14.36
C PRO A 98 -6.23 1.16 13.93
N ASP A 99 -5.61 1.95 14.80
CA ASP A 99 -5.23 3.34 14.52
C ASP A 99 -3.86 3.51 13.86
N PHE A 100 -3.06 2.44 13.77
CA PHE A 100 -1.75 2.43 13.13
C PHE A 100 -1.52 1.09 12.43
N TYR A 101 -1.89 1.07 11.15
CA TYR A 101 -2.08 -0.15 10.37
C TYR A 101 -1.09 -0.27 9.21
N GLY A 102 -0.55 0.84 8.71
CA GLY A 102 0.49 0.87 7.68
C GLY A 102 1.32 2.15 7.79
N ILE A 103 2.58 2.10 7.34
CA ILE A 103 3.48 3.25 7.27
C ILE A 103 4.31 3.19 5.97
N TRP A 104 4.54 4.34 5.34
CA TRP A 104 5.30 4.44 4.08
C TRP A 104 5.88 5.85 3.90
N ALA A 105 6.61 6.04 2.79
CA ALA A 105 7.12 7.34 2.38
C ALA A 105 6.80 7.64 0.92
N ASP A 106 6.88 8.92 0.55
CA ASP A 106 6.86 9.37 -0.85
C ASP A 106 8.26 9.74 -1.36
N GLY A 107 8.37 9.90 -2.68
CA GLY A 107 9.57 10.39 -3.34
C GLY A 107 9.45 10.41 -4.87
N HIS A 108 10.35 11.14 -5.53
CA HIS A 108 10.41 11.18 -6.98
C HIS A 108 11.37 10.12 -7.52
N GLY A 109 10.90 9.22 -8.38
CA GLY A 109 11.71 8.11 -8.90
C GLY A 109 12.84 8.47 -9.89
N ARG A 110 13.15 9.76 -10.09
CA ARG A 110 14.09 10.24 -11.16
C ARG A 110 14.95 11.44 -10.77
N GLN A 111 14.67 12.09 -9.65
CA GLN A 111 15.41 13.24 -9.17
C GLN A 111 15.34 13.31 -7.65
N PRO A 112 16.27 14.01 -6.97
CA PRO A 112 16.12 14.30 -5.56
C PRO A 112 14.80 15.03 -5.29
N SER A 113 14.09 14.60 -4.24
CA SER A 113 12.86 15.24 -3.78
C SER A 113 12.81 15.23 -2.26
N LYS A 114 11.81 15.92 -1.71
CA LYS A 114 11.37 15.64 -0.35
C LYS A 114 10.94 14.18 -0.23
N SER A 115 11.00 13.65 0.98
CA SER A 115 10.41 12.38 1.35
C SER A 115 9.64 12.57 2.65
N ARG A 116 8.33 12.46 2.57
CA ARG A 116 7.37 12.65 3.65
C ARG A 116 6.95 11.28 4.17
N LEU A 117 6.76 11.16 5.48
CA LEU A 117 6.28 9.92 6.09
C LEU A 117 4.76 9.98 6.23
N TYR A 118 4.11 8.85 5.93
CA TYR A 118 2.67 8.69 6.04
C TYR A 118 2.35 7.43 6.82
N TYR A 119 1.21 7.44 7.51
CA TYR A 119 0.63 6.24 8.08
C TYR A 119 -0.87 6.18 7.81
N CYS A 120 -1.46 5.01 8.02
CA CYS A 120 -2.90 4.82 7.93
C CYS A 120 -3.49 4.07 9.13
N ASN A 121 -4.79 4.23 9.32
CA ASN A 121 -5.59 3.36 10.19
C ASN A 121 -6.15 2.17 9.37
N GLN A 122 -6.76 1.19 10.04
CA GLN A 122 -7.33 -0.01 9.42
C GLN A 122 -8.52 0.30 8.49
N ALA A 123 -9.17 1.45 8.65
CA ALA A 123 -10.20 1.94 7.73
C ALA A 123 -9.62 2.54 6.44
N GLY A 124 -8.29 2.72 6.37
CA GLY A 124 -7.59 3.29 5.23
C GLY A 124 -7.62 4.81 5.19
N ASP A 125 -7.86 5.48 6.31
CA ASP A 125 -7.59 6.93 6.41
C ASP A 125 -6.08 7.16 6.46
N VAL A 126 -5.61 8.17 5.73
CA VAL A 126 -4.20 8.48 5.59
C VAL A 126 -3.84 9.72 6.40
N PHE A 127 -2.67 9.67 7.02
CA PHE A 127 -2.12 10.75 7.82
C PHE A 127 -0.68 11.01 7.41
N GLN A 128 -0.35 12.25 7.09
CA GLN A 128 1.01 12.70 6.80
C GLN A 128 1.66 13.23 8.08
N LEU A 129 2.87 12.74 8.39
CA LEU A 129 3.69 13.28 9.47
C LEU A 129 4.34 14.62 9.05
N PRO A 130 4.60 15.54 10.00
CA PRO A 130 5.33 16.77 9.71
C PRO A 130 6.73 16.48 9.17
N GLU A 131 7.17 17.29 8.19
CA GLU A 131 8.54 17.20 7.64
C GLU A 131 9.62 17.54 8.68
N ALA A 132 9.29 18.40 9.65
CA ALA A 132 10.16 18.77 10.75
C ALA A 132 9.47 18.49 12.09
N VAL A 133 10.15 17.73 12.94
CA VAL A 133 9.69 17.43 14.31
C VAL A 133 10.55 18.23 15.28
N THR A 134 10.01 19.34 15.79
CA THR A 134 10.70 20.23 16.74
C THR A 134 10.30 19.99 18.20
N THR A 135 9.28 19.16 18.41
CA THR A 135 8.75 18.81 19.73
C THR A 135 8.60 17.30 19.88
N PRO A 136 8.67 16.74 21.11
CA PRO A 136 8.51 15.30 21.33
C PRO A 136 7.19 14.72 20.82
N MET A 137 6.15 15.54 20.80
CA MET A 137 4.85 15.21 20.21
C MET A 137 4.54 16.18 19.08
N SER A 138 4.17 15.65 17.92
CA SER A 138 3.73 16.43 16.77
C SER A 138 2.46 15.80 16.19
N LYS A 139 1.58 16.64 15.62
CA LYS A 139 0.28 16.18 15.11
C LYS A 139 0.40 15.88 13.62
N ALA A 140 -0.05 14.69 13.22
CA ALA A 140 -0.17 14.34 11.81
C ALA A 140 -1.37 15.04 11.16
N GLN A 141 -1.24 15.37 9.88
CA GLN A 141 -2.33 15.90 9.07
C GLN A 141 -3.08 14.73 8.43
N LYS A 142 -4.40 14.62 8.68
CA LYS A 142 -5.25 13.70 7.93
C LYS A 142 -5.39 14.19 6.49
N LEU A 143 -5.26 13.29 5.51
CA LEU A 143 -5.58 13.55 4.11
C LEU A 143 -7.04 13.19 3.82
N ASP A 144 -7.65 13.94 2.91
CA ASP A 144 -9.04 13.76 2.47
C ASP A 144 -9.17 12.71 1.36
#